data_AF-A0A955BGM7-F1
#
_entry.id   AF-A0A955BGM7-F1
#
_cell.length_a   1.000
_cell.length_b   1.000
_cell.length_c   1.000
_cell.angle_alpha   90.00
_cell.angle_beta   90.00
_cell.angle_gamma   90.00
#
_symmetry.space_group_name_H-M   'P 1'
#
loop_
_entity.id
_entity.type
_entity.pdbx_description
1 polymer ?
#
loop_
_entity_poly.entity_id
_entity_poly.type
_entity_poly.pdbx_seq_one_letter_code
_entity_poly.pdbx_strand_id
1 'polypeptide(L)'
;MIEFGGRGILLDIEGTTSSVSFVYDVMFPFVRRELEPYLETHWGESDLAAACDQIARDARHDSLVAWATNELDASGTGGEEAARGGEGAEPSARQR
;
A
#
# COMPACT_ATOMS: atom_id res chain seq x y z
N MET A 1 21.56 -16.80 -42.12
CA MET A 1 21.86 -15.47 -41.54
C MET A 1 20.53 -14.81 -41.23
N ILE A 2 20.32 -14.28 -40.03
CA ILE A 2 19.08 -13.57 -39.69
C ILE A 2 19.32 -12.10 -40.04
N GLU A 3 18.54 -11.56 -40.99
CA GLU A 3 18.54 -10.14 -41.33
C GLU A 3 17.37 -9.44 -40.62
N PHE A 4 17.65 -8.34 -39.92
CA PHE A 4 16.65 -7.55 -39.20
C PHE A 4 16.55 -6.14 -39.80
N GLY A 5 15.38 -5.81 -40.35
CA GLY A 5 15.10 -4.52 -41.03
C GLY A 5 14.32 -3.49 -40.20
N GLY A 6 14.15 -3.73 -38.89
CA GLY A 6 13.45 -2.82 -38.00
C GLY A 6 14.31 -1.65 -37.54
N ARG A 7 13.69 -0.56 -37.05
CA ARG A 7 14.38 0.60 -36.49
C ARG A 7 14.82 0.44 -35.02
N GLY A 8 14.36 -0.61 -34.36
CA GLY A 8 14.68 -0.93 -32.97
C GLY A 8 14.07 -2.27 -32.55
N ILE A 9 14.58 -2.84 -31.47
CA ILE A 9 14.10 -4.09 -30.87
C ILE A 9 13.66 -3.77 -29.44
N LEU A 10 12.41 -4.09 -29.12
CA LEU A 10 11.90 -4.06 -27.75
C LEU A 10 12.00 -5.47 -27.19
N LEU A 11 12.68 -5.62 -26.06
CA LEU A 11 12.85 -6.88 -25.38
C LEU A 11 12.18 -6.81 -24.02
N ASP A 12 11.40 -7.84 -23.71
CA ASP A 12 10.91 -8.10 -22.38
C ASP A 12 12.02 -8.70 -21.48
N ILE A 13 11.80 -8.74 -20.17
CA ILE A 13 12.77 -9.21 -19.19
C ILE A 13 12.51 -10.68 -18.85
N GLU A 14 11.45 -10.93 -18.09
CA GLU A 14 11.18 -12.24 -17.49
C GLU A 14 10.77 -13.26 -18.55
N GLY A 15 11.55 -14.34 -18.69
CA GLY A 15 11.32 -15.37 -19.70
C GLY A 15 11.77 -14.99 -21.12
N THR A 16 12.26 -13.76 -21.33
CA THR A 16 12.78 -13.28 -22.63
C THR A 16 14.28 -13.07 -22.61
N THR A 17 14.78 -12.17 -21.76
CA THR A 17 16.23 -11.89 -21.61
C THR A 17 16.82 -12.47 -20.32
N SER A 18 15.96 -12.80 -19.34
CA SER A 18 16.34 -13.40 -18.07
C SER A 18 15.41 -14.56 -17.72
N SER A 19 15.90 -15.55 -16.96
CA SER A 19 15.07 -16.68 -16.54
C SER A 19 14.01 -16.24 -15.53
N VAL A 20 12.76 -16.65 -15.73
CA VAL A 20 11.69 -16.48 -14.74
C VAL A 20 12.07 -17.03 -13.36
N SER A 21 12.77 -18.17 -13.32
CA SER A 21 13.24 -18.79 -12.08
C SER A 21 14.15 -17.88 -11.26
N PHE A 22 14.90 -16.96 -11.87
CA PHE A 22 15.74 -16.01 -11.12
C PHE A 22 14.89 -15.05 -10.28
N VAL A 23 13.75 -14.59 -10.80
CA VAL A 23 12.85 -13.70 -10.06
C VAL A 23 12.27 -14.43 -8.84
N TYR A 24 11.73 -15.63 -9.06
CA TYR A 24 11.03 -16.39 -8.01
C TYR A 24 11.97 -17.08 -7.02
N ASP A 25 13.08 -17.63 -7.49
CA ASP A 25 13.96 -18.46 -6.66
C ASP A 25 15.11 -17.66 -6.05
N VAL A 26 15.39 -16.44 -6.55
CA VAL A 26 16.50 -15.60 -6.06
C VAL A 26 16.03 -14.23 -5.58
N MET A 27 15.39 -13.42 -6.42
CA MET A 27 15.07 -12.04 -6.05
C MET A 27 14.08 -11.95 -4.88
N PHE A 28 12.95 -12.66 -4.94
CA PHE A 28 11.99 -12.63 -3.83
C PHE A 28 12.57 -13.21 -2.52
N PRO A 29 13.26 -14.37 -2.52
CA PRO A 29 13.89 -14.89 -1.30
C PRO A 29 14.95 -13.95 -0.72
N PHE A 30 15.74 -13.27 -1.55
CA PHE A 30 16.70 -12.26 -1.09
C PHE A 30 15.98 -11.12 -0.37
N VAL A 31 14.98 -10.49 -1.00
CA VAL A 31 14.26 -9.36 -0.39
C VAL A 31 13.63 -9.78 0.93
N ARG A 32 12.98 -10.95 1.00
CA ARG A 32 12.35 -11.43 2.25
C ARG A 32 13.35 -11.63 3.39
N ARG A 33 14.60 -12.00 3.07
CA ARG A 33 15.66 -12.20 4.07
C ARG A 33 16.28 -10.87 4.52
N GLU A 34 16.50 -9.94 3.58
CA GLU A 34 17.25 -8.70 3.86
C GLU A 34 16.36 -7.50 4.20
N LEU A 35 15.05 -7.57 3.98
CA LEU A 35 14.16 -6.41 4.14
C LEU A 35 14.12 -5.90 5.58
N GLU A 36 13.94 -6.78 6.57
CA GLU A 36 13.89 -6.40 7.98
C GLU A 36 15.17 -5.67 8.45
N PRO A 37 16.38 -6.26 8.32
CA PRO A 37 17.60 -5.56 8.75
C PRO A 37 17.88 -4.29 7.95
N TYR A 38 17.48 -4.24 6.67
CA TYR A 38 17.59 -3.01 5.87
C TYR A 38 16.70 -1.91 6.44
N LEU A 39 15.43 -2.20 6.76
CA LEU A 39 14.51 -1.23 7.33
C LEU A 39 14.99 -0.72 8.68
N GLU A 40 15.51 -1.60 9.55
CA GLU A 40 16.06 -1.21 10.85
C GLU A 40 17.27 -0.28 10.71
N THR A 41 18.16 -0.59 9.77
CA THR A 41 19.43 0.15 9.58
C THR A 41 19.19 1.52 8.94
N HIS A 42 18.28 1.60 7.99
CA HIS A 42 18.06 2.78 7.16
C HIS A 42 16.83 3.60 7.57
N TRP A 43 16.19 3.26 8.70
CA TRP A 43 15.00 3.97 9.17
C TRP A 43 15.28 5.46 9.37
N GLY A 44 14.45 6.31 8.76
CA GLY A 44 14.57 7.76 8.84
C GLY A 44 15.42 8.42 7.75
N GLU A 45 16.07 7.62 6.88
CA GLU A 45 16.67 8.17 5.66
C GLU A 45 15.58 8.72 4.72
N SER A 46 15.86 9.85 4.06
CA SER A 46 14.88 10.54 3.21
C SER A 46 14.37 9.67 2.06
N ASP A 47 15.27 8.87 1.48
CA ASP A 47 14.96 8.06 0.30
C ASP A 47 14.08 6.87 0.68
N LEU A 48 14.34 6.24 1.83
CA LEU A 48 13.48 5.18 2.37
C LEU A 48 12.12 5.74 2.79
N ALA A 49 12.08 6.90 3.44
CA ALA A 49 10.82 7.55 3.81
C ALA A 49 9.96 7.86 2.57
N ALA A 50 10.57 8.37 1.50
CA ALA A 50 9.88 8.64 0.24
C ALA A 50 9.34 7.36 -0.42
N ALA A 51 10.11 6.26 -0.37
CA ALA A 51 9.67 4.96 -0.86
C ALA A 51 8.48 4.42 -0.06
N CYS A 52 8.53 4.48 1.27
CA CYS A 52 7.42 4.06 2.14
C CYS A 52 6.14 4.87 1.88
N ASP A 53 6.28 6.19 1.71
CA ASP A 53 5.14 7.05 1.33
C ASP A 53 4.58 6.69 -0.04
N GLN A 54 5.43 6.33 -1.00
CA GLN A 54 4.95 5.88 -2.32
C GLN A 54 4.15 4.57 -2.21
N ILE A 55 4.64 3.61 -1.43
CA ILE A 55 3.93 2.34 -1.18
C ILE A 55 2.56 2.63 -0.54
N ALA A 56 2.48 3.57 0.41
CA ALA A 56 1.21 3.96 1.01
C ALA A 56 0.23 4.54 -0.02
N ARG A 57 0.71 5.38 -0.94
CA ARG A 57 -0.10 5.94 -2.03
C ARG A 57 -0.60 4.89 -3.01
N ASP A 58 0.25 3.93 -3.35
CA ASP A 58 -0.14 2.81 -4.20
C ASP A 58 -1.21 1.95 -3.51
N ALA A 59 -1.14 1.83 -2.18
CA ALA A 59 -2.16 1.24 -1.33
C ALA A 59 -3.39 2.15 -1.07
N ARG A 60 -3.46 3.32 -1.72
CA ARG A 60 -4.58 4.30 -1.64
C ARG A 60 -4.68 5.08 -0.31
N HIS A 61 -3.54 5.33 0.33
CA HIS A 61 -3.40 6.21 1.50
C HIS A 61 -2.56 7.45 1.17
N ASP A 62 -2.83 8.59 1.81
CA ASP A 62 -2.14 9.86 1.51
C ASP A 62 -0.65 9.85 1.90
N SER A 63 -0.28 9.10 2.94
CA SER A 63 1.09 8.94 3.45
C SER A 63 1.23 7.66 4.27
N LEU A 64 2.47 7.28 4.59
CA LEU A 64 2.76 6.16 5.49
C LEU A 64 2.07 6.33 6.86
N VAL A 65 2.04 7.56 7.38
CA VAL A 65 1.41 7.86 8.68
C VAL A 65 -0.10 7.62 8.62
N ALA A 66 -0.75 8.10 7.56
CA ALA A 66 -2.19 7.90 7.36
C ALA A 66 -2.53 6.42 7.22
N TRP A 67 -1.70 5.66 6.51
CA TRP A 67 -1.85 4.21 6.38
C TRP A 67 -1.70 3.49 7.72
N ALA A 68 -0.62 3.74 8.45
CA ALA A 68 -0.35 3.10 9.74
C ALA A 68 -1.43 3.38 10.78
N THR A 69 -2.00 4.59 10.78
CA THR A 69 -3.07 4.97 11.73
C THR A 69 -4.38 4.26 11.43
N ASN A 70 -4.74 4.12 10.14
CA ASN A 70 -5.97 3.45 9.73
C ASN A 70 -5.97 1.95 10.06
N GLU A 71 -4.81 1.28 10.02
CA GLU A 71 -4.67 -0.12 10.43
C GLU A 71 -4.80 -0.31 11.94
N LEU A 72 -4.35 0.67 12.74
CA LEU A 72 -4.50 0.67 14.19
C LEU A 72 -5.97 0.87 14.60
N ASP A 73 -6.71 1.70 13.88
CA ASP A 73 -8.15 1.89 14.09
C ASP A 73 -8.97 0.66 13.65
N ALA A 74 -8.60 0.02 12.54
CA ALA A 74 -9.26 -1.20 12.05
C ALA A 74 -9.03 -2.43 12.95
N SER A 75 -7.93 -2.45 13.71
CA SER A 75 -7.61 -3.51 14.68
C SER A 75 -8.14 -3.22 16.10
N GLY A 76 -8.82 -2.07 16.32
CA GLY A 76 -9.38 -1.63 17.59
C GLY A 76 -10.92 -1.66 17.65
N THR A 77 -11.45 -2.68 18.34
CA THR A 77 -12.78 -2.71 19.00
C THR A 77 -14.02 -2.89 18.12
N GLY A 78 -14.48 -4.14 18.02
CA GLY A 78 -15.92 -4.40 17.95
C GLY A 78 -16.59 -3.98 19.26
N GLY A 79 -17.43 -2.95 19.20
CA GLY A 79 -18.30 -2.56 20.30
C GLY A 79 -18.53 -1.06 20.39
N GLU A 80 -19.54 -0.56 19.67
CA GLU A 80 -20.65 0.24 20.21
C GLU A 80 -21.59 0.67 19.08
N GLU A 81 -22.45 -0.28 18.69
CA GLU A 81 -23.71 0.02 18.02
C GLU A 81 -24.79 0.17 19.13
N ALA A 82 -24.86 1.35 19.74
CA ALA A 82 -25.95 1.81 20.60
C ALA A 82 -25.85 3.35 20.69
N ALA A 83 -26.83 4.18 20.37
CA ALA A 83 -28.26 4.01 20.34
C ALA A 83 -28.86 4.94 19.25
N ARG A 84 -29.63 4.34 18.33
CA ARG A 84 -30.73 5.05 17.65
C ARG A 84 -32.02 4.70 18.37
N GLY A 85 -32.40 5.51 19.35
CA GLY A 85 -33.77 5.69 19.83
C GLY A 85 -33.96 7.20 19.98
N GLY A 86 -34.95 7.87 19.40
CA GLY A 86 -36.32 7.45 19.25
C GLY A 86 -37.13 8.11 20.36
N GLU A 87 -37.36 9.43 20.27
CA GLU A 87 -38.37 10.11 21.07
C GLU A 87 -39.17 11.04 20.16
N GLY A 88 -40.47 10.75 20.07
CA GLY A 88 -41.44 11.51 19.32
C GLY A 88 -42.19 12.51 20.18
N ALA A 89 -43.05 13.25 19.48
CA ALA A 89 -44.20 14.03 19.93
C ALA A 89 -43.94 15.47 20.45
N GLU A 90 -44.21 16.41 19.53
CA GLU A 90 -44.85 17.72 19.72
C GLU A 90 -45.87 17.80 20.90
N PRO A 91 -46.10 18.98 21.52
CA PRO A 91 -47.03 19.96 20.92
C PRO A 91 -46.73 21.46 21.14
N SER A 92 -47.06 22.24 20.10
CA SER A 92 -47.82 23.51 20.09
C SER A 92 -47.56 24.58 21.17
N ALA A 93 -47.12 25.78 20.75
CA ALA A 93 -47.85 27.03 21.02
C ALA A 93 -47.25 28.28 20.34
N ARG A 94 -48.14 28.94 19.57
CA ARG A 94 -48.39 30.40 19.51
C ARG A 94 -47.38 31.35 18.83
N GLN A 95 -47.86 31.87 17.70
CA GLN A 95 -48.11 33.30 17.43
C GLN A 95 -46.99 34.29 17.79
N ARG A 96 -46.28 34.80 16.78
CA ARG A 96 -46.51 36.12 16.14
C ARG A 96 -45.63 36.27 14.91
#